data_AF-A0A6C2UQH9-F1
#
_entry.id   AF-A0A6C2UQH9-F1
#
_cell.length_a   1.000
_cell.length_b   1.000
_cell.length_c   1.000
_cell.angle_alpha   90.00
_cell.angle_beta   90.00
_cell.angle_gamma   90.00
#
_symmetry.space_group_name_H-M   'P 1'
#
loop_
_entity.id
_entity.type
_entity.pdbx_description
1 polymer ?
#
loop_
_entity_poly.entity_id
_entity_poly.type
_entity_poly.pdbx_seq_one_letter_code
_entity_poly.pdbx_strand_id
1 'polypeptide(L)'
;MLRRILRFRRWKTGFSILIVYGAVSITYYLLPWKVREPVYRRVPKIDRALQRSGFRIFQGWDGLALFGRDAQAELERKGRGDHVYGGYPSQGFQFWGKAERLDNRGYTVGYSESMRNPLWSAYRVFDVPRLSSGKRPSGFPSDARTRAKVVQGDYTHSGFDRGHMAPNYAIATRYGEQAQKETFLMSNIIPQTPYVNRGMWKDLEMHVAKRYGRYFGEVWVICGPVFEKTVEKLDSGVPVPSHYYKIIADEHDGRLRVLAFLVEKRCPPYTRIKKRLVSIDEIEQRTGLDFFPELPERMQQELEAEPASRLWPWMVSAVRYYFGGRLNPEAP
;
A
#
# COMPACT_ATOMS: atom_id res chain seq x y z
N MET A 1 -24.95 -49.95 3.24
CA MET A 1 -23.48 -50.08 3.24
C MET A 1 -22.83 -49.47 1.99
N LEU A 2 -23.25 -49.81 0.76
CA LEU A 2 -22.72 -49.27 -0.51
C LEU A 2 -22.70 -47.73 -0.62
N ARG A 3 -23.78 -47.05 -0.19
CA ARG A 3 -23.87 -45.57 -0.22
C ARG A 3 -22.82 -44.89 0.67
N ARG A 4 -22.43 -45.49 1.81
CA ARG A 4 -21.36 -44.98 2.69
C ARG A 4 -19.98 -45.16 2.06
N ILE A 5 -19.73 -46.30 1.42
CA ILE A 5 -18.46 -46.59 0.72
C ILE A 5 -18.29 -45.67 -0.50
N LEU A 6 -19.34 -45.46 -1.30
CA LEU A 6 -19.31 -44.53 -2.45
C LEU A 6 -19.12 -43.07 -2.01
N ARG A 7 -19.73 -42.66 -0.89
CA ARG A 7 -19.54 -41.31 -0.30
C ARG A 7 -18.11 -41.14 0.22
N PHE A 8 -17.54 -42.16 0.86
CA PHE A 8 -16.15 -42.17 1.33
C PHE A 8 -15.13 -42.20 0.19
N ARG A 9 -15.38 -42.96 -0.88
CA ARG A 9 -14.55 -42.98 -2.10
C ARG A 9 -14.58 -41.63 -2.81
N ARG A 10 -15.77 -41.04 -3.02
CA ARG A 10 -15.90 -39.68 -3.59
C ARG A 10 -15.21 -38.62 -2.73
N TRP A 11 -15.24 -38.76 -1.40
CA TRP A 11 -14.55 -37.87 -0.48
C TRP A 11 -13.02 -38.01 -0.59
N LYS A 12 -12.49 -39.23 -0.64
CA LYS A 12 -11.06 -39.49 -0.88
C LYS A 12 -10.60 -38.96 -2.25
N THR A 13 -11.34 -39.22 -3.32
CA THR A 13 -11.00 -38.72 -4.66
C THR A 13 -11.05 -37.20 -4.73
N GLY A 14 -12.07 -36.56 -4.13
CA GLY A 14 -12.15 -35.10 -4.04
C GLY A 14 -11.02 -34.48 -3.22
N PHE A 15 -10.62 -35.13 -2.12
CA PHE A 15 -9.49 -34.70 -1.28
C PHE A 15 -8.15 -34.83 -2.02
N SER A 16 -7.91 -35.95 -2.71
CA SER A 16 -6.71 -36.12 -3.55
C SER A 16 -6.62 -35.08 -4.67
N ILE A 17 -7.74 -34.76 -5.33
CA ILE A 17 -7.78 -33.72 -6.38
C ILE A 17 -7.44 -32.34 -5.80
N LEU A 18 -7.92 -32.01 -4.60
CA LEU A 18 -7.61 -30.76 -3.91
C LEU A 18 -6.12 -30.65 -3.55
N ILE A 19 -5.51 -31.75 -3.06
CA ILE A 19 -4.07 -31.79 -2.77
C ILE A 19 -3.26 -31.60 -4.04
N VAL A 20 -3.58 -32.31 -5.12
CA VAL A 20 -2.87 -32.19 -6.39
C VAL A 20 -3.01 -30.78 -6.95
N TYR A 21 -4.23 -30.22 -6.95
CA TYR A 21 -4.46 -28.84 -7.40
C TYR A 21 -3.69 -27.82 -6.54
N GLY A 22 -3.64 -28.02 -5.22
CA GLY A 22 -2.84 -27.21 -4.30
C GLY A 22 -1.35 -27.27 -4.61
N ALA A 23 -0.80 -28.48 -4.78
CA ALA A 23 0.60 -28.71 -5.12
C ALA A 23 0.96 -28.07 -6.47
N VAL A 24 0.16 -28.29 -7.51
CA VAL A 24 0.34 -27.67 -8.84
C VAL A 24 0.31 -26.14 -8.75
N SER A 25 -0.64 -25.59 -8.00
CA SER A 25 -0.76 -24.14 -7.82
C SER A 25 0.42 -23.54 -7.06
N ILE A 26 0.93 -24.22 -6.03
CA ILE A 26 2.13 -23.79 -5.29
C ILE A 26 3.36 -23.86 -6.19
N THR A 27 3.59 -24.98 -6.87
CA THR A 27 4.73 -25.17 -7.77
C THR A 27 4.70 -24.14 -8.88
N TYR A 28 3.54 -23.92 -9.51
CA TYR A 28 3.37 -22.89 -10.53
C TYR A 28 3.69 -21.49 -9.98
N TYR A 29 3.17 -21.14 -8.80
CA TYR A 29 3.41 -19.85 -8.17
C TYR A 29 4.90 -19.57 -7.88
N LEU A 30 5.65 -20.62 -7.53
CA LEU A 30 7.09 -20.54 -7.26
C LEU A 30 7.94 -20.37 -8.52
N LEU A 31 7.38 -20.59 -9.73
CA LEU A 31 8.11 -20.38 -10.97
C LEU A 31 8.54 -18.90 -11.13
N PRO A 32 9.77 -18.65 -11.63
CA PRO A 32 10.23 -17.30 -11.94
C PRO A 32 9.27 -16.56 -12.87
N TRP A 33 9.16 -15.23 -12.70
CA TRP A 33 8.25 -14.43 -13.51
C TRP A 33 8.48 -14.61 -15.02
N LYS A 34 9.74 -14.68 -15.46
CA LYS A 34 10.10 -14.91 -16.87
C LYS A 34 9.46 -16.18 -17.48
N VAL A 35 9.20 -17.19 -16.66
CA VAL A 35 8.54 -18.45 -17.09
C VAL A 35 7.02 -18.29 -17.13
N ARG A 36 6.44 -17.52 -16.20
CA ARG A 36 4.99 -17.30 -16.11
C ARG A 36 4.47 -16.25 -17.08
N GLU A 37 5.30 -15.27 -17.42
CA GLU A 37 4.92 -14.12 -18.24
C GLU A 37 4.26 -14.49 -19.58
N PRO A 38 4.75 -15.47 -20.36
CA PRO A 38 4.07 -15.88 -21.60
C PRO A 38 2.66 -16.44 -21.35
N VAL A 39 2.47 -17.21 -20.28
CA VAL A 39 1.17 -17.78 -19.90
C VAL A 39 0.23 -16.67 -19.45
N TYR A 40 0.73 -15.73 -18.64
CA TYR A 40 -0.02 -14.55 -18.22
C TYR A 40 -0.51 -13.73 -19.43
N ARG A 41 0.37 -13.47 -20.41
CA ARG A 41 0.02 -12.66 -21.59
C ARG A 41 -0.94 -13.39 -22.55
N ARG A 42 -0.75 -14.69 -22.79
CA ARG A 42 -1.56 -15.46 -23.75
C ARG A 42 -2.88 -15.95 -23.16
N VAL A 43 -2.87 -16.41 -21.90
CA VAL A 43 -4.03 -17.05 -21.26
C VAL A 43 -4.23 -16.54 -19.82
N PRO A 44 -4.56 -15.24 -19.63
CA PRO A 44 -4.62 -14.60 -18.31
C PRO A 44 -5.66 -15.20 -17.36
N LYS A 45 -6.67 -15.93 -17.85
CA LYS A 45 -7.63 -16.63 -16.99
C LYS A 45 -7.00 -17.85 -16.32
N ILE A 46 -6.21 -18.63 -17.06
CA ILE A 46 -5.53 -19.83 -16.55
C ILE A 46 -4.43 -19.43 -15.58
N ASP A 47 -3.59 -18.46 -15.97
CA ASP A 47 -2.55 -17.91 -15.11
C ASP A 47 -3.10 -17.49 -13.74
N ARG A 48 -4.16 -16.66 -13.74
CA ARG A 48 -4.82 -16.23 -12.49
C ARG A 48 -5.34 -17.40 -11.66
N ALA A 49 -5.92 -18.42 -12.29
CA ALA A 49 -6.45 -19.59 -11.58
C ALA A 49 -5.34 -20.38 -10.87
N LEU A 50 -4.19 -20.56 -11.54
CA LEU A 50 -3.05 -21.30 -10.98
C LEU A 50 -2.33 -20.49 -9.89
N GLN A 51 -2.16 -19.19 -10.07
CA GLN A 51 -1.46 -18.35 -9.09
C GLN A 51 -2.26 -18.11 -7.82
N ARG A 52 -3.59 -17.95 -7.92
CA ARG A 52 -4.42 -17.49 -6.81
C ARG A 52 -4.34 -18.37 -5.57
N SER A 53 -4.22 -19.68 -5.74
CA SER A 53 -4.16 -20.61 -4.60
C SER A 53 -2.78 -20.56 -3.93
N GLY A 54 -1.69 -20.65 -4.70
CA GLY A 54 -0.33 -20.50 -4.16
C GLY A 54 -0.12 -19.15 -3.49
N PHE A 55 -0.52 -18.06 -4.15
CA PHE A 55 -0.45 -16.70 -3.60
C PHE A 55 -1.16 -16.56 -2.25
N ARG A 56 -2.40 -17.07 -2.14
CA ARG A 56 -3.17 -17.01 -0.88
C ARG A 56 -2.52 -17.79 0.26
N ILE A 57 -1.94 -18.95 -0.04
CA ILE A 57 -1.22 -19.75 0.96
C ILE A 57 -0.06 -18.92 1.52
N PHE A 58 0.82 -18.43 0.66
CA PHE A 58 1.97 -17.64 1.12
C PHE A 58 1.58 -16.30 1.76
N GLN A 59 0.50 -15.67 1.30
CA GLN A 59 -0.03 -14.46 1.94
C GLN A 59 -0.55 -14.76 3.36
N GLY A 60 -1.11 -15.96 3.59
CA GLY A 60 -1.44 -16.45 4.93
C GLY A 60 -0.18 -16.59 5.78
N TRP A 61 0.85 -17.27 5.29
CA TRP A 61 2.14 -17.39 6.00
C TRP A 61 2.74 -16.02 6.36
N ASP A 62 2.74 -15.07 5.42
CA ASP A 62 3.20 -13.70 5.66
C ASP A 62 2.35 -12.98 6.71
N GLY A 63 1.05 -13.29 6.80
CA GLY A 63 0.12 -12.68 7.75
C GLY A 63 0.22 -13.24 9.18
N LEU A 64 0.73 -14.46 9.35
CA LEU A 64 1.07 -15.00 10.67
C LEU A 64 2.32 -14.31 11.21
N ALA A 65 3.27 -14.01 10.31
CA ALA A 65 4.52 -13.32 10.61
C ALA A 65 5.26 -13.89 11.84
N LEU A 66 5.31 -15.23 11.94
CA LEU A 66 5.88 -15.95 13.08
C LEU A 66 7.38 -15.70 13.28
N PHE A 67 8.09 -15.39 12.20
CA PHE A 67 9.54 -15.18 12.20
C PHE A 67 9.89 -13.88 11.49
N GLY A 68 10.99 -13.27 11.94
CA GLY A 68 11.49 -11.98 11.47
C GLY A 68 11.47 -10.93 12.58
N ARG A 69 11.89 -9.72 12.21
CA ARG A 69 12.02 -8.55 13.08
C ARG A 69 11.22 -7.40 12.48
N ASP A 70 10.61 -6.60 13.34
CA ASP A 70 10.01 -5.32 12.97
C ASP A 70 11.11 -4.26 12.94
N ALA A 71 11.02 -3.30 12.02
CA ALA A 71 11.82 -2.07 12.10
C ALA A 71 11.13 -1.14 13.10
N GLN A 72 11.85 -0.77 14.17
CA GLN A 72 11.25 -0.07 15.30
C GLN A 72 12.27 0.67 16.15
N ALA A 73 11.82 1.76 16.78
CA ALA A 73 12.58 2.55 17.75
C ALA A 73 11.78 2.72 19.05
N GLU A 74 12.48 2.96 20.16
CA GLU A 74 11.82 3.29 21.43
C GLU A 74 11.16 4.68 21.37
N LEU A 75 9.93 4.80 21.86
CA LEU A 75 9.20 6.08 21.84
C LEU A 75 9.71 6.99 22.95
N GLU A 76 10.62 7.89 22.63
CA GLU A 76 11.06 8.95 23.55
C GLU A 76 10.04 10.11 23.62
N ARG A 77 9.37 10.42 22.50
CA ARG A 77 8.32 11.44 22.40
C ARG A 77 7.22 10.99 21.45
N LYS A 78 5.96 11.30 21.78
CA LYS A 78 4.83 11.11 20.84
C LYS A 78 4.96 12.09 19.67
N GLY A 79 4.93 11.57 18.46
CA GLY A 79 4.94 12.34 17.20
C GLY A 79 3.58 12.37 16.48
N ARG A 80 2.48 12.13 17.19
CA ARG A 80 1.14 11.99 16.61
C ARG A 80 0.65 13.32 16.01
N GLY A 81 0.59 13.41 14.69
CA GLY A 81 -0.14 14.46 13.97
C GLY A 81 -1.45 13.94 13.36
N ASP A 82 -2.27 14.87 12.85
CA ASP A 82 -3.60 14.54 12.30
C ASP A 82 -3.52 13.56 11.11
N HIS A 83 -2.58 13.80 10.19
CA HIS A 83 -2.37 12.99 8.99
C HIS A 83 -1.01 12.29 8.92
N VAL A 84 -0.02 12.80 9.66
CA VAL A 84 1.37 12.33 9.58
C VAL A 84 1.93 12.10 10.99
N TYR A 85 2.80 11.12 11.13
CA TYR A 85 3.56 10.89 12.35
C TYR A 85 4.95 11.50 12.18
N GLY A 86 5.48 12.16 13.21
CA GLY A 86 6.86 12.66 13.19
C GLY A 86 7.11 13.81 12.21
N GLY A 87 6.08 14.55 11.80
CA GLY A 87 6.20 15.68 10.88
C GLY A 87 6.08 15.32 9.40
N TYR A 88 5.86 16.34 8.57
CA TYR A 88 5.70 16.15 7.12
C TYR A 88 7.06 15.94 6.44
N PRO A 89 7.16 15.06 5.42
CA PRO A 89 8.43 14.84 4.74
C PRO A 89 9.03 16.13 4.19
N SER A 90 10.30 16.36 4.52
CA SER A 90 11.02 17.59 4.19
C SER A 90 11.64 17.52 2.77
N GLN A 91 12.44 18.51 2.39
CA GLN A 91 12.79 18.83 0.99
C GLN A 91 13.34 17.62 0.20
N GLY A 92 12.69 17.26 -0.91
CA GLY A 92 13.17 16.25 -1.86
C GLY A 92 14.33 16.74 -2.74
N PHE A 93 14.78 15.90 -3.69
CA PHE A 93 15.82 16.31 -4.63
C PHE A 93 15.51 17.63 -5.34
N GLN A 94 16.53 18.46 -5.58
CA GLN A 94 16.35 19.77 -6.21
C GLN A 94 15.61 19.70 -7.56
N PHE A 95 15.84 18.66 -8.37
CA PHE A 95 15.15 18.48 -9.65
C PHE A 95 13.67 18.11 -9.51
N TRP A 96 13.23 17.63 -8.34
CA TRP A 96 11.82 17.40 -8.03
C TRP A 96 11.11 18.70 -7.65
N GLY A 97 11.84 19.80 -7.45
CA GLY A 97 11.29 21.06 -6.99
C GLY A 97 10.79 20.99 -5.55
N LYS A 98 10.24 22.11 -5.08
CA LYS A 98 9.68 22.21 -3.73
C LYS A 98 8.34 21.48 -3.63
N ALA A 99 8.14 20.73 -2.55
CA ALA A 99 6.83 20.23 -2.15
C ALA A 99 5.98 21.38 -1.55
N GLU A 100 4.93 21.79 -2.26
CA GLU A 100 3.91 22.72 -1.77
C GLU A 100 2.84 21.93 -1.02
N ARG A 101 2.59 22.27 0.25
CA ARG A 101 1.63 21.55 1.09
C ARG A 101 0.19 21.91 0.72
N LEU A 102 -0.59 20.90 0.36
CA LEU A 102 -2.02 20.99 0.08
C LEU A 102 -2.79 20.14 1.10
N ASP A 103 -3.41 20.81 2.06
CA ASP A 103 -4.20 20.16 3.11
C ASP A 103 -5.62 19.84 2.60
N ASN A 104 -6.05 18.59 2.79
CA ASN A 104 -7.40 18.10 2.53
C ASN A 104 -7.97 17.52 3.83
N ARG A 105 -9.27 17.19 3.87
CA ARG A 105 -9.95 16.83 5.12
C ARG A 105 -9.48 15.52 5.78
N GLY A 106 -8.99 14.58 4.98
CA GLY A 106 -8.54 13.27 5.50
C GLY A 106 -7.10 12.91 5.13
N TYR A 107 -6.41 13.80 4.43
CA TYR A 107 -5.03 13.59 3.99
C TYR A 107 -4.37 14.92 3.60
N THR A 108 -3.05 14.97 3.66
CA THR A 108 -2.25 16.09 3.17
C THR A 108 -1.37 15.61 2.02
N VAL A 109 -1.12 16.47 1.04
CA VAL A 109 -0.23 16.23 -0.09
C VAL A 109 0.92 17.23 -0.09
N GLY A 110 2.14 16.76 -0.32
CA GLY A 110 3.26 17.61 -0.75
C GLY A 110 3.34 17.59 -2.27
N TYR A 111 2.77 18.60 -2.93
CA TYR A 111 2.65 18.65 -4.38
C TYR A 111 3.85 19.35 -5.02
N SER A 112 4.41 18.78 -6.08
CA SER A 112 5.44 19.46 -6.87
C SER A 112 4.85 19.97 -8.18
N GLU A 113 4.94 21.29 -8.36
CA GLU A 113 4.54 21.98 -9.58
C GLU A 113 5.45 21.62 -10.76
N SER A 114 6.75 21.40 -10.52
CA SER A 114 7.70 21.00 -11.56
C SER A 114 7.46 19.55 -12.01
N MET A 115 7.17 18.66 -11.06
CA MET A 115 6.89 17.25 -11.35
C MET A 115 5.44 17.01 -11.76
N ARG A 116 4.55 18.00 -11.64
CA ARG A 116 3.11 17.87 -11.90
C ARG A 116 2.47 16.68 -11.17
N ASN A 117 3.05 16.25 -10.06
CA ASN A 117 2.69 15.08 -9.27
C ASN A 117 2.86 15.40 -7.77
N PRO A 118 2.12 14.74 -6.87
CA PRO A 118 2.51 14.67 -5.47
C PRO A 118 3.89 14.03 -5.33
N LEU A 119 4.76 14.61 -4.50
CA LEU A 119 5.99 13.95 -4.04
C LEU A 119 5.68 12.99 -2.90
N TRP A 120 4.71 13.35 -2.07
CA TRP A 120 4.18 12.51 -1.00
C TRP A 120 2.71 12.83 -0.72
N SER A 121 2.00 11.86 -0.15
CA SER A 121 0.69 12.00 0.46
C SER A 121 0.72 11.32 1.82
N ALA A 122 0.25 12.03 2.85
CA ALA A 122 0.18 11.54 4.22
C ALA A 122 -1.28 11.44 4.68
N TYR A 123 -1.64 10.35 5.34
CA TYR A 123 -2.99 10.14 5.89
C TYR A 123 -2.96 9.18 7.09
N ARG A 124 -3.94 9.33 7.99
CA ARG A 124 -4.13 8.46 9.16
C ARG A 124 -5.30 7.51 8.95
N VAL A 125 -5.15 6.26 9.39
CA VAL A 125 -6.18 5.21 9.33
C VAL A 125 -6.36 4.60 10.71
N PHE A 126 -7.55 4.75 11.27
CA PHE A 126 -7.93 4.23 12.58
C PHE A 126 -9.12 3.25 12.46
N ASP A 127 -9.41 2.53 13.55
CA ASP A 127 -10.58 1.66 13.63
C ASP A 127 -11.87 2.47 13.63
N VAL A 128 -12.88 1.95 12.94
CA VAL A 128 -14.21 2.54 12.90
C VAL A 128 -15.26 1.45 13.08
N PRO A 129 -16.41 1.74 13.73
CA PRO A 129 -17.44 0.74 13.99
C PRO A 129 -17.92 0.03 12.72
N ARG A 130 -17.98 0.76 11.60
CA ARG A 130 -18.40 0.23 10.30
C ARG A 130 -17.60 0.85 9.17
N LEU A 131 -17.03 -0.01 8.33
CA LEU A 131 -16.40 0.41 7.07
C LEU A 131 -17.48 0.66 6.01
N SER A 132 -18.03 1.88 5.99
CA SER A 132 -19.00 2.33 4.99
C SER A 132 -18.36 3.37 4.07
N SER A 133 -18.43 3.14 2.75
CA SER A 133 -18.00 4.11 1.75
C SER A 133 -19.19 4.48 0.88
N GLY A 134 -19.40 5.77 0.63
CA GLY A 134 -20.39 6.26 -0.30
C GLY A 134 -20.09 5.88 -1.76
N LYS A 135 -20.96 6.31 -2.67
CA LYS A 135 -20.78 6.09 -4.11
C LYS A 135 -19.46 6.72 -4.56
N ARG A 136 -18.62 5.91 -5.19
CA ARG A 136 -17.35 6.36 -5.75
C ARG A 136 -17.59 7.47 -6.79
N PRO A 137 -16.90 8.62 -6.70
CA PRO A 137 -16.88 9.64 -7.75
C PRO A 137 -16.42 9.07 -9.10
N SER A 138 -17.01 9.58 -10.20
CA SER A 138 -16.72 9.11 -11.56
C SER A 138 -15.59 9.90 -12.24
N GLY A 139 -15.47 11.20 -11.96
CA GLY A 139 -14.50 12.09 -12.59
C GLY A 139 -13.33 12.45 -11.68
N PHE A 140 -12.26 12.95 -12.30
CA PHE A 140 -11.07 13.45 -11.61
C PHE A 140 -10.88 14.94 -11.94
N PRO A 141 -11.39 15.85 -11.09
CA PRO A 141 -11.24 17.28 -11.32
C PRO A 141 -9.78 17.72 -11.15
N SER A 142 -9.38 18.72 -11.94
CA SER A 142 -8.11 19.42 -11.70
C SER A 142 -8.16 20.13 -10.34
N ASP A 143 -7.02 20.22 -9.66
CA ASP A 143 -6.94 20.94 -8.39
C ASP A 143 -6.76 22.44 -8.65
N ALA A 144 -7.72 23.25 -8.21
CA ALA A 144 -7.69 24.70 -8.40
C ALA A 144 -6.50 25.38 -7.70
N ARG A 145 -5.88 24.72 -6.71
CA ARG A 145 -4.73 25.25 -5.98
C ARG A 145 -3.41 25.12 -6.74
N THR A 146 -3.31 24.22 -7.72
CA THR A 146 -2.06 23.98 -8.45
C THR A 146 -1.91 24.87 -9.67
N ARG A 147 -0.66 25.20 -10.05
CA ARG A 147 -0.32 25.95 -11.26
C ARG A 147 -0.20 25.03 -12.48
N ALA A 148 0.24 23.79 -12.29
CA ALA A 148 0.39 22.79 -13.34
C ALA A 148 -0.95 22.40 -14.00
N LYS A 149 -2.08 22.57 -13.29
CA LYS A 149 -3.45 22.34 -13.80
C LYS A 149 -3.63 21.02 -14.55
N VAL A 150 -3.00 19.94 -14.07
CA VAL A 150 -3.17 18.59 -14.64
C VAL A 150 -4.65 18.23 -14.67
N VAL A 151 -5.13 17.73 -15.80
CA VAL A 151 -6.51 17.31 -16.02
C VAL A 151 -6.57 15.82 -16.26
N GLN A 152 -7.74 15.20 -16.01
CA GLN A 152 -7.92 13.78 -16.27
C GLN A 152 -7.63 13.40 -17.74
N GLY A 153 -7.85 14.32 -18.68
CA GLY A 153 -7.58 14.14 -20.11
C GLY A 153 -6.12 13.80 -20.43
N ASP A 154 -5.18 14.27 -19.60
CA ASP A 154 -3.73 14.05 -19.77
C ASP A 154 -3.32 12.57 -19.68
N TYR A 155 -4.22 11.72 -19.18
CA TYR A 155 -4.03 10.27 -19.01
C TYR A 155 -4.79 9.45 -20.05
N THR A 156 -5.59 10.09 -20.89
CA THR A 156 -6.43 9.39 -21.87
C THR A 156 -5.54 8.74 -22.93
N HIS A 157 -5.80 7.46 -23.24
CA HIS A 157 -5.02 6.63 -24.16
C HIS A 157 -3.53 6.44 -23.83
N SER A 158 -3.08 6.83 -22.64
CA SER A 158 -1.65 6.75 -22.27
C SER A 158 -1.16 5.35 -21.87
N GLY A 159 -2.09 4.41 -21.63
CA GLY A 159 -1.79 3.09 -21.07
C GLY A 159 -1.58 3.07 -19.55
N PHE A 160 -1.65 4.23 -18.89
CA PHE A 160 -1.59 4.35 -17.43
C PHE A 160 -2.96 4.60 -16.81
N ASP A 161 -3.16 4.07 -15.61
CA ASP A 161 -4.28 4.41 -14.76
C ASP A 161 -4.03 5.72 -14.00
N ARG A 162 -5.13 6.37 -13.61
CA ARG A 162 -5.16 7.45 -12.61
C ARG A 162 -5.05 6.83 -11.21
N GLY A 163 -3.82 6.59 -10.77
CA GLY A 163 -3.52 5.92 -9.50
C GLY A 163 -3.58 6.90 -8.32
N HIS A 164 -4.28 6.53 -7.25
CA HIS A 164 -4.42 7.39 -6.06
C HIS A 164 -3.22 7.21 -5.12
N MET A 165 -2.75 8.31 -4.50
CA MET A 165 -1.83 8.26 -3.37
C MET A 165 -2.59 8.04 -2.06
N ALA A 166 -3.36 9.03 -1.60
CA ALA A 166 -4.35 8.83 -0.56
C ALA A 166 -5.53 8.01 -1.12
N PRO A 167 -5.79 6.80 -0.62
CA PRO A 167 -6.72 5.89 -1.26
C PRO A 167 -8.17 6.21 -0.87
N ASN A 168 -9.00 6.38 -1.90
CA ASN A 168 -10.45 6.64 -1.78
C ASN A 168 -11.12 5.83 -0.66
N TYR A 169 -10.95 4.49 -0.63
CA TYR A 169 -11.66 3.65 0.33
C TYR A 169 -11.26 3.92 1.79
N ALA A 170 -9.96 4.14 2.08
CA ALA A 170 -9.53 4.44 3.44
C ALA A 170 -10.05 5.81 3.87
N ILE A 171 -9.92 6.82 3.01
CA ILE A 171 -10.36 8.18 3.34
C ILE A 171 -11.88 8.24 3.51
N ALA A 172 -12.65 7.67 2.59
CA ALA A 172 -14.11 7.68 2.63
C ALA A 172 -14.68 7.05 3.91
N THR A 173 -14.07 5.97 4.38
CA THR A 173 -14.55 5.21 5.54
C THR A 173 -14.20 5.86 6.88
N ARG A 174 -13.27 6.84 6.91
CA ARG A 174 -12.81 7.51 8.14
C ARG A 174 -13.24 8.96 8.23
N TYR A 175 -13.22 9.67 7.10
CA TYR A 175 -13.40 11.12 7.03
C TYR A 175 -14.64 11.53 6.23
N GLY A 176 -15.43 10.57 5.73
CA GLY A 176 -16.72 10.81 5.07
C GLY A 176 -16.63 11.20 3.60
N GLU A 177 -17.79 11.53 3.02
CA GLU A 177 -17.98 11.72 1.58
C GLU A 177 -17.21 12.93 1.02
N GLN A 178 -17.08 14.02 1.79
CA GLN A 178 -16.38 15.21 1.31
C GLN A 178 -14.87 14.94 1.18
N ALA A 179 -14.27 14.29 2.18
CA ALA A 179 -12.88 13.84 2.09
C ALA A 179 -12.69 12.80 0.96
N GLN A 180 -13.70 11.94 0.75
CA GLN A 180 -13.70 11.01 -0.39
C GLN A 180 -13.59 11.74 -1.73
N LYS A 181 -14.37 12.81 -1.95
CA LYS A 181 -14.33 13.60 -3.19
C LYS A 181 -12.96 14.24 -3.42
N GLU A 182 -12.31 14.72 -2.35
CA GLU A 182 -10.97 15.31 -2.43
C GLU A 182 -9.94 14.29 -2.95
N THR A 183 -10.07 13.00 -2.61
CA THR A 183 -9.15 11.96 -3.13
C THR A 183 -9.11 11.83 -4.67
N PHE A 184 -10.07 12.42 -5.39
CA PHE A 184 -10.14 12.45 -6.85
C PHE A 184 -9.51 13.69 -7.49
N LEU A 185 -9.07 14.67 -6.69
CA LEU A 185 -8.31 15.81 -7.20
C LEU A 185 -7.02 15.32 -7.86
N MET A 186 -6.70 15.85 -9.05
CA MET A 186 -5.50 15.44 -9.79
C MET A 186 -4.18 15.68 -9.04
N SER A 187 -4.16 16.52 -7.99
CA SER A 187 -3.03 16.68 -7.07
C SER A 187 -2.72 15.43 -6.24
N ASN A 188 -3.65 14.48 -6.13
CA ASN A 188 -3.50 13.18 -5.46
C ASN A 188 -3.29 12.01 -6.44
N ILE A 189 -3.21 12.29 -7.73
CA ILE A 189 -3.20 11.27 -8.79
C ILE A 189 -1.83 11.23 -9.47
N ILE A 190 -1.30 10.02 -9.67
CA ILE A 190 -0.08 9.78 -10.44
C ILE A 190 -0.33 8.76 -11.56
N PRO A 191 0.47 8.75 -12.63
CA PRO A 191 0.46 7.66 -13.60
C PRO A 191 0.89 6.36 -12.91
N GLN A 192 -0.02 5.38 -12.87
CA GLN A 192 0.30 4.04 -12.39
C GLN A 192 0.00 3.00 -13.46
N THR A 193 0.86 1.98 -13.56
CA THR A 193 0.60 0.88 -14.48
C THR A 193 -0.64 0.09 -14.02
N PRO A 194 -1.50 -0.38 -14.94
CA PRO A 194 -2.75 -1.03 -14.55
C PRO A 194 -2.58 -2.26 -13.65
N TYR A 195 -1.49 -3.00 -13.80
CA TYR A 195 -1.22 -4.19 -12.98
C TYR A 195 -0.74 -3.86 -11.56
N VAL A 196 0.00 -2.76 -11.36
CA VAL A 196 0.36 -2.31 -10.01
C VAL A 196 -0.87 -1.70 -9.34
N ASN A 197 -1.51 -0.72 -9.99
CA ASN A 197 -2.67 0.01 -9.44
C ASN A 197 -3.82 -0.93 -9.07
N ARG A 198 -4.18 -1.87 -9.94
CA ARG A 198 -5.33 -2.78 -9.71
C ARG A 198 -4.95 -4.07 -8.97
N GLY A 199 -3.65 -4.32 -8.81
CA GLY A 199 -3.08 -5.51 -8.17
C GLY A 199 -2.47 -5.18 -6.81
N MET A 200 -1.13 -5.30 -6.71
CA MET A 200 -0.41 -5.21 -5.44
C MET A 200 -0.69 -3.90 -4.68
N TRP A 201 -0.75 -2.75 -5.37
CA TRP A 201 -0.95 -1.46 -4.71
C TRP A 201 -2.32 -1.40 -4.04
N LYS A 202 -3.37 -1.75 -4.77
CA LYS A 202 -4.73 -1.91 -4.24
C LYS A 202 -4.79 -2.93 -3.10
N ASP A 203 -4.14 -4.09 -3.23
CA ASP A 203 -4.16 -5.10 -2.17
C ASP A 203 -3.52 -4.56 -0.87
N LEU A 204 -2.43 -3.81 -0.98
CA LEU A 204 -1.80 -3.13 0.16
C LEU A 204 -2.73 -2.05 0.75
N GLU A 205 -3.34 -1.20 -0.07
CA GLU A 205 -4.32 -0.20 0.39
C GLU A 205 -5.49 -0.85 1.15
N MET A 206 -5.99 -1.98 0.65
CA MET A 206 -7.08 -2.71 1.30
C MET A 206 -6.62 -3.38 2.59
N HIS A 207 -5.38 -3.85 2.69
CA HIS A 207 -4.82 -4.34 3.96
C HIS A 207 -4.77 -3.23 5.00
N VAL A 208 -4.24 -2.05 4.63
CA VAL A 208 -4.21 -0.90 5.53
C VAL A 208 -5.62 -0.52 5.99
N ALA A 209 -6.54 -0.34 5.04
CA ALA A 209 -7.89 0.14 5.32
C ALA A 209 -8.78 -0.87 6.06
N LYS A 210 -8.62 -2.18 5.84
CA LYS A 210 -9.51 -3.20 6.44
C LYS A 210 -8.90 -3.94 7.62
N ARG A 211 -7.58 -3.93 7.76
CA ARG A 211 -6.86 -4.70 8.77
C ARG A 211 -6.09 -3.79 9.69
N TYR A 212 -5.21 -2.94 9.18
CA TYR A 212 -4.23 -2.29 10.04
C TYR A 212 -4.86 -1.29 11.01
N GLY A 213 -5.71 -0.39 10.51
CA GLY A 213 -6.45 0.51 11.40
C GLY A 213 -7.30 -0.25 12.44
N ARG A 214 -7.81 -1.44 12.11
CA ARG A 214 -8.63 -2.23 13.04
C ARG A 214 -7.81 -3.01 14.07
N TYR A 215 -6.76 -3.68 13.62
CA TYR A 215 -6.03 -4.67 14.43
C TYR A 215 -4.84 -4.06 15.17
N PHE A 216 -4.40 -2.87 14.77
CA PHE A 216 -3.33 -2.12 15.42
C PHE A 216 -3.83 -0.78 16.01
N GLY A 217 -5.15 -0.55 16.02
CA GLY A 217 -5.80 0.63 16.60
C GLY A 217 -5.76 1.85 15.70
N GLU A 218 -4.56 2.30 15.34
CA GLU A 218 -4.35 3.37 14.38
C GLU A 218 -2.98 3.26 13.71
N VAL A 219 -2.91 3.69 12.45
CA VAL A 219 -1.67 3.76 11.68
C VAL A 219 -1.59 5.06 10.90
N TRP A 220 -0.38 5.58 10.76
CA TRP A 220 -0.06 6.70 9.87
C TRP A 220 0.60 6.17 8.60
N VAL A 221 0.23 6.74 7.46
CA VAL A 221 0.73 6.29 6.17
C VAL A 221 1.25 7.47 5.38
N ILE A 222 2.46 7.33 4.85
CA ILE A 222 3.06 8.23 3.87
C ILE A 222 3.28 7.41 2.59
N CYS A 223 2.86 7.91 1.44
CA CYS A 223 3.12 7.26 0.15
C CYS A 223 3.43 8.27 -0.93
N GLY A 224 4.14 7.84 -1.97
CA GLY A 224 4.49 8.73 -3.06
C GLY A 224 5.17 8.00 -4.22
N PRO A 225 5.41 8.72 -5.33
CA PRO A 225 6.20 8.23 -6.44
C PRO A 225 7.71 8.33 -6.18
N VAL A 226 8.49 7.57 -6.94
CA VAL A 226 9.93 7.76 -7.10
C VAL A 226 10.25 8.03 -8.55
N PHE A 227 10.98 9.09 -8.83
CA PHE A 227 11.46 9.43 -10.17
C PHE A 227 12.98 9.26 -10.26
N GLU A 228 13.44 8.45 -11.21
CA GLU A 228 14.85 8.36 -11.57
C GLU A 228 15.30 9.61 -12.34
N LYS A 229 16.61 9.79 -12.53
CA LYS A 229 17.16 10.97 -13.24
C LYS A 229 16.57 11.15 -14.64
N THR A 230 16.39 10.06 -15.37
CA THR A 230 15.74 10.07 -16.69
C THR A 230 14.26 9.72 -16.51
N VAL A 231 13.41 10.74 -16.60
CA VAL A 231 11.99 10.61 -16.32
C VAL A 231 11.18 10.35 -17.59
N GLU A 232 10.57 9.18 -17.68
CA GLU A 232 9.53 8.88 -18.68
C GLU A 232 8.34 9.84 -18.49
N LYS A 233 7.67 10.23 -19.57
CA LYS A 233 6.52 11.13 -19.53
C LYS A 233 5.39 10.56 -20.38
N LEU A 234 4.16 10.88 -19.98
CA LEU A 234 3.00 10.73 -20.86
C LEU A 234 3.12 11.72 -22.03
N ASP A 235 2.34 11.53 -23.09
CA ASP A 235 2.30 12.47 -24.24
C ASP A 235 1.89 13.90 -23.82
N SER A 236 1.10 14.02 -22.75
CA SER A 236 0.73 15.28 -22.09
C SER A 236 1.89 15.96 -21.34
N GLY A 237 3.03 15.29 -21.22
CA GLY A 237 4.20 15.74 -20.49
C GLY A 237 4.18 15.43 -18.99
N VAL A 238 3.11 14.80 -18.47
CA VAL A 238 3.04 14.38 -17.06
C VAL A 238 4.11 13.31 -16.78
N PRO A 239 5.03 13.54 -15.80
CA PRO A 239 6.03 12.57 -15.39
C PRO A 239 5.45 11.24 -14.93
N VAL A 240 6.06 10.15 -15.41
CA VAL A 240 5.75 8.76 -15.04
C VAL A 240 6.75 8.27 -13.99
N PRO A 241 6.28 7.91 -12.78
CA PRO A 241 7.12 7.34 -11.73
C PRO A 241 7.79 6.04 -12.14
N SER A 242 9.04 5.86 -11.72
CA SER A 242 9.80 4.60 -11.84
C SER A 242 9.36 3.56 -10.81
N HIS A 243 9.05 4.01 -9.59
CA HIS A 243 8.61 3.22 -8.45
C HIS A 243 7.54 3.98 -7.67
N TYR A 244 6.92 3.29 -6.72
CA TYR A 244 5.99 3.85 -5.74
C TYR A 244 6.41 3.36 -4.36
N TYR A 245 6.44 4.24 -3.38
CA TYR A 245 6.77 3.89 -2.01
C TYR A 245 5.56 4.06 -1.08
N LYS A 246 5.53 3.27 0.00
CA LYS A 246 4.56 3.42 1.08
C LYS A 246 5.23 3.09 2.41
N ILE A 247 5.19 4.02 3.35
CA ILE A 247 5.67 3.89 4.72
C ILE A 247 4.45 3.88 5.62
N ILE A 248 4.36 2.90 6.52
CA ILE A 248 3.27 2.73 7.47
C ILE A 248 3.89 2.71 8.86
N ALA A 249 3.43 3.58 9.75
CA ALA A 249 3.88 3.67 11.13
C ALA A 249 2.75 3.34 12.12
N ASP A 250 3.07 2.64 13.20
CA ASP A 250 2.19 2.42 14.35
C ASP A 250 2.95 2.55 15.68
N GLU A 251 2.25 2.93 16.74
CA GLU A 251 2.78 2.84 18.10
C GLU A 251 2.34 1.51 18.71
N HIS A 252 3.30 0.67 19.12
CA HIS A 252 3.05 -0.65 19.68
C HIS A 252 3.97 -0.92 20.86
N ASP A 253 3.40 -1.20 22.03
CA ASP A 253 4.12 -1.57 23.26
C ASP A 253 5.27 -0.59 23.61
N GLY A 254 5.01 0.71 23.52
CA GLY A 254 5.99 1.77 23.81
C GLY A 254 7.05 1.96 22.72
N ARG A 255 6.88 1.35 21.54
CA ARG A 255 7.78 1.49 20.40
C ARG A 255 7.05 2.05 19.19
N LEU A 256 7.75 2.83 18.38
CA LEU A 256 7.32 3.19 17.04
C LEU A 256 7.78 2.10 16.10
N ARG A 257 6.89 1.46 15.35
CA ARG A 257 7.27 0.49 14.33
C ARG A 257 6.92 1.01 12.95
N VAL A 258 7.70 0.59 11.96
CA VAL A 258 7.47 0.94 10.56
C VAL A 258 7.48 -0.27 9.63
N LEU A 259 6.67 -0.17 8.59
CA LEU A 259 6.80 -0.98 7.38
C LEU A 259 6.96 -0.04 6.19
N ALA A 260 8.13 -0.06 5.56
CA ALA A 260 8.43 0.68 4.35
C ALA A 260 8.44 -0.27 3.14
N PHE A 261 7.74 0.13 2.07
CA PHE A 261 7.64 -0.64 0.83
C PHE A 261 8.11 0.18 -0.36
N LEU A 262 8.83 -0.46 -1.28
CA LEU A 262 9.20 0.10 -2.57
C LEU A 262 8.78 -0.84 -3.70
N VAL A 263 7.89 -0.37 -4.57
CA VAL A 263 7.26 -1.17 -5.63
C VAL A 263 7.64 -0.60 -6.99
N GLU A 264 8.27 -1.40 -7.84
CA GLU A 264 8.63 -0.96 -9.19
C GLU A 264 7.37 -0.75 -10.04
N LYS A 265 7.37 0.25 -10.95
CA LYS A 265 6.25 0.42 -11.91
C LYS A 265 5.95 -0.86 -12.68
N ARG A 266 7.06 -1.59 -12.96
CA ARG A 266 7.34 -2.96 -13.46
C ARG A 266 6.72 -4.16 -12.75
N CYS A 267 6.26 -4.00 -11.52
CA CYS A 267 6.13 -5.12 -10.58
C CYS A 267 5.20 -6.25 -11.11
N PRO A 268 5.67 -7.51 -11.20
CA PRO A 268 4.85 -8.61 -11.68
C PRO A 268 3.57 -8.83 -10.86
N PRO A 269 2.46 -9.24 -11.50
CA PRO A 269 1.23 -9.58 -10.80
C PRO A 269 1.46 -10.73 -9.80
N TYR A 270 0.66 -10.73 -8.71
CA TYR A 270 0.76 -11.69 -7.60
C TYR A 270 2.15 -11.77 -6.93
N THR A 271 2.97 -10.74 -7.07
CA THR A 271 4.14 -10.58 -6.21
C THR A 271 3.67 -10.33 -4.77
N ARG A 272 4.29 -10.97 -3.77
CA ARG A 272 3.94 -10.77 -2.35
C ARG A 272 4.49 -9.44 -1.89
N ILE A 273 3.70 -8.66 -1.15
CA ILE A 273 4.13 -7.35 -0.67
C ILE A 273 5.32 -7.43 0.30
N LYS A 274 5.44 -8.53 1.07
CA LYS A 274 6.61 -8.79 1.93
C LYS A 274 7.94 -8.73 1.16
N LYS A 275 7.96 -9.12 -0.12
CA LYS A 275 9.17 -9.08 -0.97
C LYS A 275 9.57 -7.66 -1.39
N ARG A 276 8.79 -6.65 -1.02
CA ARG A 276 8.99 -5.25 -1.35
C ARG A 276 9.30 -4.40 -0.13
N LEU A 277 9.55 -5.03 1.02
CA LEU A 277 10.04 -4.36 2.21
C LEU A 277 11.44 -3.81 1.93
N VAL A 278 11.66 -2.55 2.30
CA VAL A 278 12.92 -1.82 2.22
C VAL A 278 13.09 -1.00 3.50
N SER A 279 14.28 -0.42 3.70
CA SER A 279 14.52 0.56 4.76
C SER A 279 13.94 1.92 4.36
N ILE A 280 13.76 2.82 5.33
CA ILE A 280 13.35 4.20 5.01
C ILE A 280 14.52 4.91 4.34
N ASP A 281 15.74 4.69 4.80
CA ASP A 281 16.98 5.19 4.17
C ASP A 281 17.03 4.91 2.66
N GLU A 282 16.60 3.71 2.21
CA GLU A 282 16.57 3.40 0.77
C GLU A 282 15.58 4.29 0.01
N ILE A 283 14.43 4.62 0.62
CA ILE A 283 13.44 5.52 0.03
C ILE A 283 13.98 6.95 0.01
N GLU A 284 14.60 7.41 1.10
CA GLU A 284 15.23 8.73 1.18
C GLU A 284 16.32 8.91 0.14
N GLN A 285 17.23 7.94 0.00
CA GLN A 285 18.28 7.94 -1.02
C GLN A 285 17.73 8.04 -2.45
N ARG A 286 16.50 7.57 -2.69
CA ARG A 286 15.85 7.60 -4.02
C ARG A 286 14.94 8.79 -4.23
N THR A 287 14.55 9.51 -3.19
CA THR A 287 13.60 10.64 -3.26
C THR A 287 14.22 11.98 -2.88
N GLY A 288 15.30 11.94 -2.10
CA GLY A 288 15.88 13.06 -1.39
C GLY A 288 14.99 13.59 -0.26
N LEU A 289 13.80 13.02 -0.03
CA LEU A 289 12.93 13.41 1.07
C LEU A 289 13.55 12.91 2.38
N ASP A 290 13.31 13.65 3.46
CA ASP A 290 13.60 13.23 4.83
C ASP A 290 12.25 12.97 5.53
N PHE A 291 12.06 11.73 5.99
CA PHE A 291 10.83 11.27 6.64
C PHE A 291 10.96 11.38 8.15
N PHE A 292 9.83 11.58 8.83
CA PHE A 292 9.81 11.74 10.28
C PHE A 292 10.76 12.82 10.85
N PRO A 293 10.92 14.00 10.20
CA PRO A 293 11.95 14.99 10.54
C PRO A 293 11.80 15.60 11.95
N GLU A 294 10.63 15.49 12.57
CA GLU A 294 10.37 16.00 13.92
C GLU A 294 10.65 14.96 15.02
N LEU A 295 11.06 13.74 14.65
CA LEU A 295 11.54 12.74 15.61
C LEU A 295 12.99 13.04 16.03
N PRO A 296 13.41 12.65 17.24
CA PRO A 296 14.82 12.70 17.63
C PRO A 296 15.71 11.95 16.63
N GLU A 297 16.87 12.51 16.31
CA GLU A 297 17.82 11.93 15.32
C GLU A 297 18.18 10.48 15.65
N ARG A 298 18.36 10.15 16.94
CA ARG A 298 18.59 8.77 17.38
C ARG A 298 17.44 7.83 17.00
N MET A 299 16.20 8.27 17.20
CA MET A 299 15.02 7.48 16.82
C MET A 299 14.96 7.29 15.30
N GLN A 300 15.27 8.33 14.52
CA GLN A 300 15.34 8.23 13.05
C GLN A 300 16.38 7.18 12.64
N GLN A 301 17.62 7.29 13.13
CA GLN A 301 18.70 6.34 12.83
C GLN A 301 18.35 4.88 13.16
N GLU A 302 17.69 4.63 14.31
CA GLU A 302 17.26 3.29 14.69
C GLU A 302 16.08 2.77 13.85
N LEU A 303 15.14 3.65 13.49
CA LEU A 303 13.91 3.32 12.78
C LEU A 303 14.13 3.13 11.28
N GLU A 304 15.04 3.90 10.68
CA GLU A 304 15.12 4.11 9.25
C GLU A 304 16.17 3.24 8.55
N ALA A 305 17.21 2.82 9.28
CA ALA A 305 18.37 2.13 8.74
C ALA A 305 18.08 0.74 8.17
N GLU A 306 17.34 -0.09 8.91
CA GLU A 306 17.16 -1.51 8.58
C GLU A 306 15.72 -1.82 8.16
N PRO A 307 15.50 -2.59 7.07
CA PRO A 307 14.17 -3.01 6.69
C PRO A 307 13.57 -3.98 7.71
N ALA A 308 12.25 -3.89 7.90
CA ALA A 308 11.51 -4.97 8.55
C ALA A 308 11.69 -6.27 7.73
N SER A 309 11.93 -7.40 8.42
CA SER A 309 12.08 -8.72 7.76
C SER A 309 10.79 -9.54 7.75
N ARG A 310 9.72 -8.99 8.34
CA ARG A 310 8.36 -9.53 8.33
C ARG A 310 7.33 -8.42 8.21
N LEU A 311 6.11 -8.79 7.85
CA LEU A 311 4.95 -7.91 8.02
C LEU A 311 4.47 -7.98 9.48
N TRP A 312 3.64 -7.05 9.92
CA TRP A 312 3.01 -7.18 11.23
C TRP A 312 2.01 -8.35 11.27
N PRO A 313 1.95 -9.11 12.39
CA PRO A 313 1.17 -10.34 12.53
C PRO A 313 -0.34 -10.09 12.64
N TRP A 314 -0.98 -9.65 11.55
CA TRP A 314 -2.38 -9.24 11.55
C TRP A 314 -3.35 -10.38 11.90
N MET A 315 -3.00 -11.65 11.67
CA MET A 315 -3.88 -12.77 12.05
C MET A 315 -3.95 -12.95 13.57
N VAL A 316 -2.82 -12.83 14.26
CA VAL A 316 -2.78 -12.89 15.73
C VAL A 316 -3.56 -11.70 16.30
N SER A 317 -3.34 -10.51 15.76
CA SER A 317 -4.07 -9.30 16.18
C SER A 317 -5.56 -9.37 15.84
N ALA A 318 -5.96 -10.03 14.75
CA ALA A 318 -7.37 -10.25 14.42
C ALA A 318 -8.05 -11.15 15.46
N VAL A 319 -7.42 -12.26 15.85
CA VAL A 319 -7.94 -13.13 16.92
C VAL A 319 -8.08 -12.34 18.22
N ARG A 320 -7.05 -11.58 18.60
CA ARG A 320 -7.12 -10.71 19.80
C ARG A 320 -8.25 -9.68 19.70
N TYR A 321 -8.44 -9.04 18.56
CA TYR A 321 -9.51 -8.06 18.36
C TYR A 321 -10.92 -8.66 18.52
N TYR A 322 -11.16 -9.85 17.95
CA TYR A 322 -12.49 -10.48 17.99
C TYR A 322 -12.80 -11.16 19.33
N PHE A 323 -11.79 -11.65 20.05
CA PHE A 323 -11.98 -12.43 21.28
C PHE A 323 -11.54 -11.69 22.56
N GLY A 324 -10.78 -10.61 22.45
CA GLY A 324 -10.16 -9.89 23.58
C GLY A 324 -10.85 -8.60 23.99
N GLY A 325 -11.97 -8.22 23.38
CA GLY A 325 -12.64 -6.93 23.60
C GLY A 325 -11.95 -5.78 22.85
N ARG A 326 -12.72 -4.75 22.46
CA ARG A 326 -12.18 -3.60 21.69
C ARG A 326 -11.05 -2.96 22.47
N LEU A 327 -9.83 -3.02 21.93
CA LEU A 327 -8.72 -2.21 22.39
C LEU A 327 -9.10 -0.75 22.12
N ASN A 328 -9.33 -0.01 23.21
CA ASN A 328 -9.52 1.43 23.30
C ASN A 328 -10.91 2.00 22.95
N PRO A 329 -11.76 2.33 23.96
CA PRO A 329 -12.97 3.13 23.77
C PRO A 329 -12.70 4.64 23.63
N GLU A 330 -11.44 5.10 23.68
CA GLU A 330 -11.07 6.53 23.63
C GLU A 330 -10.42 6.97 22.32
N ALA A 331 -10.79 6.39 21.18
CA ALA A 331 -10.46 7.00 19.89
C ALA A 331 -11.41 8.20 19.66
N PRO A 332 -10.89 9.44 19.53
CA PRO A 332 -11.70 10.64 19.27
C PRO A 332 -12.36 10.64 17.89
#